data_AF-A0A957LZ53-F1
#
_entry.id   AF-A0A957LZ53-F1
#
_cell.length_a   1.000
_cell.length_b   1.000
_cell.length_c   1.000
_cell.angle_alpha   90.00
_cell.angle_beta   90.00
_cell.angle_gamma   90.00
#
_symmetry.space_group_name_H-M   'P 1'
#
loop_
_entity.id
_entity.type
_entity.pdbx_description
1 polymer ?
#
loop_
_entity_poly.entity_id
_entity_poly.type
_entity_poly.pdbx_seq_one_letter_code
_entity_poly.pdbx_strand_id
1 'polypeptide(L)'
;MPQLTLVAFWGDKPPAFQRYLAEIGGRIGASPLGARFTPYAPEQIHATIVGLERMENEPGCYNLNQFLTTGERRSMDLAAALGLARAWPRLTVRFGGFDPDDDRVTSFGQTPFVRSFQLRRKAGKVMLMGWLHADGDFRRAGELWRLRRRFAEEAAVRPKYWADHDFYLTLGTLTLPTDAAPSSAKPSAAEAFQATMRDYIAANPIDVIVSAADLAFVRYVDPALPLNGSSAYPVEEVGLDAQKLASLYTSRAGERIARGPQNI
;
A
#
# COMPACT_ATOMS: atom_id res chain seq x y z
N MET A 1 7.60 17.93 -7.50
CA MET A 1 6.37 18.07 -8.33
C MET A 1 5.28 17.18 -7.75
N PRO A 2 3.98 17.53 -7.81
CA PRO A 2 2.92 16.63 -7.36
C PRO A 2 2.85 15.37 -8.21
N GLN A 3 2.62 14.24 -7.54
CA GLN A 3 2.41 12.91 -8.11
C GLN A 3 1.06 12.35 -7.66
N LEU A 4 0.58 11.32 -8.35
CA LEU A 4 -0.65 10.60 -8.00
C LEU A 4 -0.38 9.12 -7.77
N THR A 5 -1.17 8.53 -6.89
CA THR A 5 -1.21 7.07 -6.70
C THR A 5 -2.63 6.64 -6.38
N LEU A 6 -3.03 5.46 -6.81
CA LEU A 6 -4.28 4.83 -6.40
C LEU A 6 -4.00 3.96 -5.19
N VAL A 7 -4.75 4.20 -4.11
CA VAL A 7 -4.58 3.47 -2.85
C VAL A 7 -5.91 2.95 -2.33
N ALA A 8 -5.84 1.91 -1.51
CA ALA A 8 -6.94 1.44 -0.69
C ALA A 8 -6.75 1.86 0.76
N PHE A 9 -7.85 2.10 1.47
CA PHE A 9 -7.90 2.42 2.89
C PHE A 9 -7.21 3.74 3.28
N TRP A 10 -7.25 4.76 2.42
CA TRP A 10 -6.84 6.10 2.84
C TRP A 10 -7.92 6.76 3.70
N GLY A 11 -7.54 7.35 4.83
CA GLY A 11 -8.49 7.96 5.76
C GLY A 11 -9.19 6.93 6.63
N ASP A 12 -10.51 7.04 6.72
CA ASP A 12 -11.37 6.18 7.53
C ASP A 12 -11.26 4.71 7.11
N LYS A 13 -11.33 3.83 8.11
CA LYS A 13 -11.16 2.38 7.95
C LYS A 13 -12.23 1.66 8.74
N PRO A 14 -12.60 0.42 8.37
CA PRO A 14 -13.47 -0.40 9.19
C PRO A 14 -12.96 -0.48 10.64
N PRO A 15 -13.83 -0.35 11.67
CA PRO A 15 -13.39 -0.29 13.06
C PRO A 15 -12.56 -1.50 13.52
N ALA A 16 -12.87 -2.69 13.01
CA ALA A 16 -12.08 -3.89 13.29
C ALA A 16 -10.65 -3.78 12.75
N PHE A 17 -10.49 -3.21 11.56
CA PHE A 17 -9.19 -3.01 10.95
C PHE A 17 -8.38 -1.91 11.65
N GLN A 18 -9.04 -0.83 12.08
CA GLN A 18 -8.39 0.20 12.91
C GLN A 18 -7.84 -0.38 14.22
N ARG A 19 -8.64 -1.20 14.92
CA ARG A 19 -8.19 -1.88 16.15
C ARG A 19 -7.01 -2.81 15.88
N TYR A 20 -7.06 -3.57 14.79
CA TYR A 20 -5.98 -4.46 14.39
C TYR A 20 -4.66 -3.70 14.13
N LEU A 21 -4.72 -2.60 13.37
CA LEU A 21 -3.56 -1.74 13.11
C LEU A 21 -3.03 -1.09 14.40
N ALA A 22 -3.93 -0.65 15.29
CA ALA A 22 -3.55 -0.07 16.57
C ALA A 22 -2.86 -1.09 17.49
N GLU A 23 -3.33 -2.34 17.53
CA GLU A 23 -2.69 -3.39 18.32
C GLU A 23 -1.29 -3.73 17.79
N ILE A 24 -1.13 -3.87 16.47
CA ILE A 24 0.18 -4.07 15.85
C ILE A 24 1.11 -2.90 16.15
N GLY A 25 0.63 -1.66 16.00
CA GLY A 25 1.39 -0.45 16.33
C GLY A 25 1.82 -0.41 17.79
N GLY A 26 0.92 -0.76 18.71
CA GLY A 26 1.19 -0.85 20.15
C GLY A 26 2.27 -1.89 20.48
N ARG A 27 2.25 -3.06 19.83
CA ARG A 27 3.29 -4.08 20.00
C ARG A 27 4.65 -3.62 19.50
N ILE A 28 4.70 -2.89 18.39
CA ILE A 28 5.96 -2.28 17.90
C ILE A 28 6.44 -1.22 18.89
N GLY A 29 5.56 -0.35 19.37
CA GLY A 29 5.89 0.71 20.34
C GLY A 29 6.40 0.18 21.67
N ALA A 30 5.86 -0.94 22.16
CA ALA A 30 6.30 -1.60 23.40
C ALA A 30 7.56 -2.46 23.22
N SER A 31 8.04 -2.66 21.99
CA SER A 31 9.22 -3.48 21.71
C SER A 31 10.53 -2.71 21.94
N PRO A 32 11.69 -3.41 21.97
CA PRO A 32 13.01 -2.77 21.95
C PRO A 32 13.25 -1.86 20.72
N LEU A 33 12.42 -1.95 19.69
CA LEU A 33 12.47 -1.09 18.51
C LEU A 33 11.60 0.16 18.63
N GLY A 34 10.73 0.26 19.65
CA GLY A 34 9.74 1.32 19.78
C GLY A 34 10.34 2.73 19.74
N ALA A 35 11.46 2.93 20.43
CA ALA A 35 12.18 4.23 20.43
C ALA A 35 12.77 4.62 19.06
N ARG A 36 12.84 3.68 18.11
CA ARG A 36 13.36 3.87 16.75
C ARG A 36 12.25 3.82 15.69
N PHE A 37 11.01 3.60 16.12
CA PHE A 37 9.85 3.48 15.24
C PHE A 37 9.05 4.78 15.26
N THR A 38 8.86 5.36 14.09
CA THR A 38 7.94 6.48 13.88
C THR A 38 6.68 5.93 13.22
N PRO A 39 5.57 5.74 13.96
CA PRO A 39 4.34 5.26 13.37
C PRO A 39 3.78 6.30 12.39
N TYR A 40 3.15 5.81 11.33
CA TYR A 40 2.27 6.65 10.51
C TYR A 40 0.95 6.89 11.24
N ALA A 41 0.31 8.02 10.93
CA ALA A 41 -1.04 8.28 11.40
C ALA A 41 -1.99 7.18 10.89
N PRO A 42 -2.98 6.73 11.68
CA PRO A 42 -3.91 5.69 11.26
C PRO A 42 -4.55 5.96 9.89
N GLU A 43 -4.89 7.22 9.60
CA GLU A 43 -5.48 7.69 8.35
C GLU A 43 -4.52 7.57 7.17
N GLN A 44 -3.21 7.70 7.42
CA GLN A 44 -2.15 7.62 6.42
C GLN A 44 -1.79 6.18 6.05
N ILE A 45 -2.02 5.20 6.93
CA ILE A 45 -1.74 3.78 6.62
C ILE A 45 -2.67 3.33 5.49
N HIS A 46 -2.11 2.95 4.35
CA HIS A 46 -2.86 2.58 3.15
C HIS A 46 -2.13 1.49 2.37
N ALA A 47 -2.85 0.85 1.44
CA ALA A 47 -2.29 -0.09 0.49
C ALA A 47 -2.17 0.57 -0.88
N THR A 48 -0.97 0.60 -1.45
CA THR A 48 -0.80 1.10 -2.82
C THR A 48 -1.30 0.06 -3.83
N ILE A 49 -2.33 0.43 -4.61
CA ILE A 49 -2.85 -0.41 -5.69
C ILE A 49 -1.96 -0.25 -6.92
N VAL A 50 -1.80 0.98 -7.39
CA VAL A 50 -0.93 1.30 -8.53
C VAL A 50 -0.42 2.75 -8.42
N GLY A 51 0.85 2.96 -8.73
CA GLY A 51 1.45 4.29 -8.80
C GLY A 51 1.18 4.95 -10.15
N LEU A 52 0.64 6.17 -10.13
CA LEU A 52 0.41 7.01 -11.31
C LEU A 52 1.47 8.11 -11.35
N GLU A 53 2.72 7.80 -10.99
CA GLU A 53 3.79 8.79 -11.05
C GLU A 53 4.05 9.19 -12.50
N ARG A 54 4.07 10.49 -12.76
CA ARG A 54 4.41 11.05 -14.07
C ARG A 54 5.90 11.41 -14.14
N MET A 55 6.45 11.30 -15.34
CA MET A 55 7.79 11.83 -15.64
C MET A 55 7.83 13.35 -15.42
N GLU A 56 8.92 13.82 -14.83
CA GLU A 56 9.15 15.26 -14.63
C GLU A 56 9.59 15.94 -15.93
N ASN A 57 9.27 17.23 -16.06
CA ASN A 57 9.65 18.10 -17.18
C ASN A 57 9.17 17.68 -18.57
N GLU A 58 8.24 16.72 -18.64
CA GLU A 58 7.60 16.33 -19.88
C GLU A 58 6.25 17.05 -20.06
N PRO A 59 5.89 17.48 -21.28
CA PRO A 59 4.61 18.16 -21.55
C PRO A 59 3.41 17.21 -21.44
N GLY A 60 3.65 15.90 -21.59
CA GLY A 60 2.62 14.85 -21.51
C GLY A 60 2.56 14.17 -20.14
N CYS A 61 1.46 13.47 -19.89
CA CYS A 61 1.26 12.67 -18.67
C CYS A 61 1.86 11.26 -18.85
N TYR A 62 3.18 11.17 -19.04
CA TYR A 62 3.86 9.88 -19.26
C TYR A 62 4.13 9.15 -17.95
N ASN A 63 3.77 7.86 -17.87
CA ASN A 63 3.98 7.07 -16.66
C ASN A 63 5.48 6.80 -16.40
N LEU A 64 5.97 7.21 -15.24
CA LEU A 64 7.38 7.06 -14.84
C LEU A 64 7.77 5.58 -14.72
N ASN A 65 6.93 4.75 -14.11
CA ASN A 65 7.26 3.33 -13.91
C ASN A 65 7.35 2.56 -15.23
N GLN A 66 6.49 2.88 -16.21
CA GLN A 66 6.56 2.33 -17.56
C GLN A 66 7.90 2.68 -18.22
N PHE A 67 8.29 3.95 -18.19
CA PHE A 67 9.56 4.40 -18.77
C PHE A 67 10.77 3.75 -18.10
N LEU A 68 10.82 3.72 -16.76
CA LEU A 68 11.93 3.08 -16.03
C LEU A 68 12.04 1.58 -16.29
N THR A 69 10.93 0.90 -16.65
CA THR A 69 10.94 -0.55 -16.89
C THR A 69 11.20 -0.92 -18.35
N THR A 70 10.68 -0.13 -19.30
CA THR A 70 10.64 -0.50 -20.73
C THR A 70 11.44 0.45 -21.63
N GLY A 71 11.80 1.63 -21.14
CA GLY A 71 12.36 2.72 -21.94
C GLY A 71 11.31 3.46 -22.79
N GLU A 72 10.06 3.01 -22.81
CA GLU A 72 9.00 3.58 -23.65
C GLU A 72 8.28 4.73 -22.95
N ARG A 73 8.09 5.84 -23.67
CA ARG A 73 7.23 6.94 -23.25
C ARG A 73 5.79 6.65 -23.68
N ARG A 74 4.96 6.21 -22.74
CA ARG A 74 3.52 5.97 -22.98
C ARG A 74 2.69 6.92 -22.13
N SER A 75 1.81 7.68 -22.78
CA SER A 75 0.90 8.58 -22.07
C SER A 75 -0.10 7.76 -21.29
N MET A 76 -0.33 8.13 -20.02
CA MET A 76 -1.37 7.53 -19.20
C MET A 76 -2.75 7.88 -19.77
N ASP A 77 -3.63 6.89 -19.79
CA ASP A 77 -5.06 7.09 -20.00
C ASP A 77 -5.74 7.17 -18.62
N LEU A 78 -5.90 8.39 -18.11
CA LEU A 78 -6.49 8.63 -16.81
C LEU A 78 -8.00 8.31 -16.78
N ALA A 79 -8.68 8.33 -17.93
CA ALA A 79 -10.09 7.94 -18.02
C ALA A 79 -10.22 6.43 -17.85
N ALA A 80 -9.39 5.64 -18.55
CA ALA A 80 -9.32 4.21 -18.37
C ALA A 80 -8.90 3.82 -16.94
N ALA A 81 -7.90 4.51 -16.36
CA ALA A 81 -7.48 4.26 -14.98
C ALA A 81 -8.61 4.51 -13.97
N LEU A 82 -9.36 5.60 -14.11
CA LEU A 82 -10.53 5.89 -13.27
C LEU A 82 -11.65 4.87 -13.49
N GLY A 83 -11.90 4.47 -14.74
CA GLY A 83 -12.88 3.43 -15.08
C GLY A 83 -12.55 2.09 -14.42
N LEU A 84 -11.29 1.67 -14.46
CA LEU A 84 -10.80 0.48 -13.77
C LEU A 84 -10.96 0.57 -12.25
N ALA A 85 -10.65 1.72 -11.67
CA ALA A 85 -10.80 1.94 -10.23
C ALA A 85 -12.29 1.90 -9.81
N ARG A 86 -13.21 2.46 -10.61
CA ARG A 86 -14.65 2.40 -10.35
C ARG A 86 -15.23 1.01 -10.52
N ALA A 87 -14.70 0.23 -11.47
CA ALA A 87 -15.07 -1.15 -11.69
C ALA A 87 -14.35 -2.13 -10.73
N TRP A 88 -13.71 -1.62 -9.68
CA TRP A 88 -12.96 -2.46 -8.75
C TRP A 88 -13.89 -3.46 -8.06
N PRO A 89 -13.62 -4.78 -8.17
CA PRO A 89 -14.48 -5.78 -7.58
C PRO A 89 -14.41 -5.73 -6.05
N ARG A 90 -15.46 -6.22 -5.38
CA ARG A 90 -15.41 -6.48 -3.95
C ARG A 90 -14.48 -7.67 -3.70
N LEU A 91 -13.35 -7.44 -3.04
CA LEU A 91 -12.31 -8.43 -2.76
C LEU A 91 -12.08 -8.55 -1.25
N THR A 92 -11.82 -9.76 -0.76
CA THR A 92 -11.42 -9.99 0.63
C THR A 92 -9.90 -10.16 0.70
N VAL A 93 -9.26 -9.38 1.57
CA VAL A 93 -7.83 -9.45 1.89
C VAL A 93 -7.70 -10.04 3.29
N ARG A 94 -6.89 -11.08 3.46
CA ARG A 94 -6.47 -11.57 4.78
C ARG A 94 -5.11 -11.01 5.15
N PHE A 95 -5.00 -10.49 6.37
CA PHE A 95 -3.74 -10.22 7.04
C PHE A 95 -3.54 -11.25 8.15
N GLY A 96 -2.46 -12.05 8.07
CA GLY A 96 -2.16 -13.09 9.07
C GLY A 96 -2.91 -14.40 8.88
N GLY A 97 -2.83 -15.29 9.88
CA GLY A 97 -3.47 -16.61 9.82
C GLY A 97 -2.78 -17.64 8.92
N PHE A 98 -1.53 -17.40 8.54
CA PHE A 98 -0.76 -18.28 7.66
C PHE A 98 0.15 -19.18 8.48
N ASP A 99 0.12 -20.47 8.18
CA ASP A 99 1.05 -21.43 8.78
C ASP A 99 2.48 -21.20 8.24
N PRO A 100 3.54 -21.39 9.05
CA PRO A 100 4.92 -21.28 8.59
C PRO A 100 5.23 -22.12 7.35
N ASP A 101 4.59 -23.29 7.23
CA ASP A 101 4.77 -24.26 6.14
C ASP A 101 3.74 -24.06 5.01
N ASP A 102 2.88 -23.02 5.07
CA ASP A 102 1.92 -22.71 4.02
C ASP A 102 2.62 -22.18 2.76
N ASP A 103 2.67 -23.01 1.72
CA ASP A 103 3.27 -22.71 0.42
C ASP A 103 2.24 -22.43 -0.69
N ARG A 104 0.94 -22.38 -0.35
CA ARG A 104 -0.16 -22.21 -1.32
C ARG A 104 -0.05 -20.93 -2.14
N VAL A 105 0.60 -19.91 -1.57
CA VAL A 105 1.00 -18.68 -2.25
C VAL A 105 2.43 -18.38 -1.87
N THR A 106 3.27 -18.02 -2.85
CA THR A 106 4.60 -17.50 -2.55
C THR A 106 4.77 -16.11 -3.17
N SER A 107 5.47 -15.24 -2.45
CA SER A 107 5.82 -13.90 -2.90
C SER A 107 7.31 -13.70 -2.76
N PHE A 108 8.00 -13.45 -3.87
CA PHE A 108 9.47 -13.41 -3.95
C PHE A 108 10.15 -14.65 -3.33
N GLY A 109 9.59 -15.83 -3.55
CA GLY A 109 10.12 -17.10 -3.05
C GLY A 109 9.98 -17.31 -1.54
N GLN A 110 9.13 -16.53 -0.86
CA GLN A 110 8.85 -16.66 0.57
C GLN A 110 7.38 -17.01 0.81
N THR A 111 7.11 -17.77 1.88
CA THR A 111 5.75 -18.11 2.32
C THR A 111 5.00 -16.87 2.85
N PRO A 112 3.66 -16.89 2.87
CA PRO A 112 2.87 -15.76 3.38
C PRO A 112 3.14 -15.50 4.86
N PHE A 113 3.42 -16.53 5.66
CA PHE A 113 3.86 -16.37 7.06
C PHE A 113 5.11 -15.50 7.18
N VAL A 114 6.16 -15.81 6.41
CA VAL A 114 7.41 -15.03 6.41
C VAL A 114 7.18 -13.61 5.87
N ARG A 115 6.31 -13.46 4.87
CA ARG A 115 6.00 -12.16 4.26
C ARG A 115 5.09 -11.28 5.13
N SER A 116 4.22 -11.86 5.96
CA SER A 116 3.14 -11.18 6.68
C SER A 116 3.59 -9.95 7.46
N PHE A 117 4.81 -9.95 7.98
CA PHE A 117 5.42 -8.80 8.64
C PHE A 117 6.89 -8.65 8.25
N GLN A 118 7.28 -7.43 7.87
CA GLN A 118 8.64 -7.13 7.43
C GLN A 118 9.19 -5.81 7.99
N LEU A 119 10.41 -5.88 8.51
CA LEU A 119 11.29 -4.76 8.79
C LEU A 119 12.24 -4.58 7.61
N ARG A 120 11.93 -3.67 6.70
CA ARG A 120 12.78 -3.41 5.53
C ARG A 120 13.90 -2.46 5.89
N ARG A 121 15.00 -3.01 6.43
CA ARG A 121 16.19 -2.25 6.89
C ARG A 121 16.67 -1.20 5.88
N LYS A 122 16.93 -1.60 4.62
CA LYS A 122 17.42 -0.69 3.57
C LYS A 122 16.45 0.48 3.27
N ALA A 123 15.15 0.25 3.41
CA ALA A 123 14.13 1.25 3.15
C ALA A 123 13.72 2.02 4.42
N GLY A 124 14.17 1.58 5.60
CA GLY A 124 13.70 2.09 6.88
C GLY A 124 12.19 2.00 7.05
N LYS A 125 11.54 0.92 6.60
CA LYS A 125 10.07 0.75 6.66
C LYS A 125 9.64 -0.46 7.47
N VAL A 126 8.50 -0.32 8.16
CA VAL A 126 7.77 -1.44 8.76
C VAL A 126 6.54 -1.72 7.91
N MET A 127 6.39 -2.97 7.47
CA MET A 127 5.35 -3.38 6.53
C MET A 127 4.53 -4.54 7.07
N LEU A 128 3.21 -4.47 6.81
CA LEU A 128 2.24 -5.54 7.03
C LEU A 128 1.74 -6.00 5.66
N MET A 129 1.74 -7.31 5.41
CA MET A 129 1.33 -7.89 4.13
C MET A 129 0.04 -8.68 4.29
N GLY A 130 -0.84 -8.58 3.30
CA GLY A 130 -2.02 -9.41 3.16
C GLY A 130 -2.17 -9.96 1.76
N TRP A 131 -3.05 -10.95 1.62
CA TRP A 131 -3.31 -11.62 0.35
C TRP A 131 -4.81 -11.75 0.10
N LEU A 132 -5.18 -11.68 -1.18
CA LEU A 132 -6.55 -11.91 -1.60
C LEU A 132 -6.93 -13.37 -1.46
N HIS A 133 -8.15 -13.60 -0.97
CA HIS A 133 -8.74 -14.94 -0.90
C HIS A 133 -10.25 -14.88 -1.17
N ALA A 134 -10.81 -16.05 -1.49
CA ALA A 134 -12.26 -16.28 -1.47
C ALA A 134 -12.53 -17.42 -0.48
N ASP A 135 -13.20 -17.14 0.64
CA ASP A 135 -13.57 -18.14 1.65
C ASP A 135 -12.38 -18.98 2.18
N GLY A 136 -11.18 -18.38 2.17
CA GLY A 136 -9.92 -19.01 2.62
C GLY A 136 -9.11 -19.64 1.50
N ASP A 137 -9.61 -19.60 0.26
CA ASP A 137 -8.89 -20.02 -0.93
C ASP A 137 -8.01 -18.89 -1.50
N PHE A 138 -6.70 -19.06 -1.34
CA PHE A 138 -5.68 -18.11 -1.78
C PHE A 138 -5.24 -18.29 -3.23
N ARG A 139 -5.85 -19.20 -4.01
CA ARG A 139 -5.63 -19.26 -5.48
C ARG A 139 -5.99 -17.94 -6.17
N ARG A 140 -6.80 -17.10 -5.51
CA ARG A 140 -7.12 -15.72 -5.94
C ARG A 140 -6.05 -14.69 -5.59
N ALA A 141 -4.92 -15.03 -4.98
CA ALA A 141 -3.80 -14.10 -4.79
C ALA A 141 -3.31 -13.53 -6.14
N GLY A 142 -3.48 -14.29 -7.23
CA GLY A 142 -3.29 -13.84 -8.61
C GLY A 142 -4.16 -12.65 -9.04
N GLU A 143 -5.31 -12.42 -8.41
CA GLU A 143 -6.28 -11.39 -8.83
C GLU A 143 -5.73 -9.97 -8.70
N LEU A 144 -5.00 -9.66 -7.62
CA LEU A 144 -4.45 -8.32 -7.44
C LEU A 144 -3.44 -8.00 -8.55
N TRP A 145 -2.62 -8.99 -8.89
CA TRP A 145 -1.70 -8.90 -10.01
C TRP A 145 -2.45 -8.74 -11.35
N ARG A 146 -3.51 -9.51 -11.59
CA ARG A 146 -4.36 -9.36 -12.79
C ARG A 146 -4.96 -7.96 -12.89
N LEU A 147 -5.49 -7.43 -11.80
CA LEU A 147 -6.04 -6.07 -11.74
C LEU A 147 -4.95 -5.03 -12.04
N ARG A 148 -3.79 -5.11 -11.39
CA ARG A 148 -2.64 -4.24 -11.65
C ARG A 148 -2.15 -4.33 -13.10
N ARG A 149 -2.21 -5.51 -13.71
CA ARG A 149 -1.85 -5.73 -15.11
C ARG A 149 -2.81 -5.02 -16.07
N ARG A 150 -4.12 -5.05 -15.79
CA ARG A 150 -5.12 -4.29 -16.55
C ARG A 150 -4.83 -2.80 -16.56
N PHE A 151 -4.40 -2.21 -15.44
CA PHE A 151 -3.97 -0.80 -15.42
C PHE A 151 -2.83 -0.50 -16.40
N ALA A 152 -1.88 -1.42 -16.56
CA ALA A 152 -0.77 -1.20 -17.48
C ALA A 152 -1.16 -1.43 -18.94
N GLU A 153 -2.02 -2.40 -19.21
CA GLU A 153 -2.46 -2.76 -20.56
C GLU A 153 -3.48 -1.73 -21.09
N GLU A 154 -4.53 -1.47 -20.31
CA GLU A 154 -5.68 -0.64 -20.69
C GLU A 154 -5.44 0.86 -20.41
N ALA A 155 -4.73 1.21 -19.34
CA ALA A 155 -4.55 2.61 -18.92
C ALA A 155 -3.13 3.16 -19.07
N ALA A 156 -2.18 2.35 -19.57
CA ALA A 156 -0.76 2.69 -19.63
C ALA A 156 -0.14 3.13 -18.28
N VAL A 157 -0.70 2.63 -17.17
CA VAL A 157 -0.20 2.88 -15.81
C VAL A 157 0.47 1.61 -15.29
N ARG A 158 1.80 1.61 -15.23
CA ARG A 158 2.55 0.44 -14.77
C ARG A 158 2.75 0.47 -13.25
N PRO A 159 2.43 -0.61 -12.51
CA PRO A 159 2.81 -0.73 -11.11
C PRO A 159 4.33 -0.85 -10.97
N LYS A 160 4.89 -0.25 -9.92
CA LYS A 160 6.32 -0.37 -9.57
C LYS A 160 6.77 -1.82 -9.36
N TYR A 161 5.88 -2.66 -8.82
CA TYR A 161 6.12 -4.08 -8.57
C TYR A 161 5.24 -4.93 -9.48
N TRP A 162 5.80 -5.37 -10.61
CA TRP A 162 5.06 -5.97 -11.74
C TRP A 162 4.53 -7.38 -11.49
N ALA A 163 5.13 -8.15 -10.60
CA ALA A 163 4.79 -9.56 -10.33
C ALA A 163 4.48 -9.81 -8.84
N ASP A 164 3.99 -8.80 -8.13
CA ASP A 164 3.69 -8.89 -6.71
C ASP A 164 2.18 -9.05 -6.46
N HIS A 165 1.84 -10.12 -5.75
CA HIS A 165 0.48 -10.44 -5.29
C HIS A 165 0.16 -9.82 -3.93
N ASP A 166 1.14 -9.16 -3.29
CA ASP A 166 1.01 -8.65 -1.95
C ASP A 166 0.14 -7.39 -1.92
N PHE A 167 -0.80 -7.41 -0.98
CA PHE A 167 -1.55 -6.27 -0.53
C PHE A 167 -0.84 -5.69 0.70
N TYR A 168 0.12 -4.80 0.46
CA TYR A 168 1.02 -4.33 1.50
C TYR A 168 0.62 -2.99 2.09
N LEU A 169 0.85 -2.81 3.38
CA LEU A 169 0.66 -1.58 4.12
C LEU A 169 1.98 -1.15 4.73
N THR A 170 2.29 0.14 4.67
CA THR A 170 3.41 0.71 5.43
C THR A 170 2.87 1.27 6.74
N LEU A 171 3.34 0.72 7.86
CA LEU A 171 2.90 1.10 9.20
C LEU A 171 3.67 2.30 9.77
N GLY A 172 4.87 2.56 9.24
CA GLY A 172 5.73 3.63 9.69
C GLY A 172 7.17 3.46 9.23
N THR A 173 8.04 4.34 9.72
CA THR A 173 9.48 4.29 9.46
C THR A 173 10.24 3.75 10.64
N LEU A 174 11.37 3.10 10.37
CA LEU A 174 12.26 2.52 11.36
C LEU A 174 13.69 2.99 11.10
N THR A 175 14.30 3.63 12.08
CA THR A 175 15.70 4.04 12.03
C THR A 175 16.56 3.00 12.74
N LEU A 176 17.13 2.07 11.98
CA LEU A 176 18.10 1.11 12.52
C LEU A 176 19.52 1.60 12.26
N PRO A 177 20.46 1.39 13.20
CA PRO A 177 21.88 1.58 12.92
C PRO A 177 22.27 0.77 11.68
N THR A 178 23.00 1.41 10.76
CA THR A 178 23.49 0.79 9.52
C THR A 178 24.56 -0.27 9.76
N ASP A 179 25.09 -0.34 10.99
CA ASP A 179 26.33 -1.05 11.29
C ASP A 179 26.08 -2.27 12.19
N ALA A 180 26.11 -3.44 11.55
CA ALA A 180 27.06 -4.50 11.87
C ALA A 180 26.97 -5.54 10.76
N ALA A 181 28.12 -5.93 10.19
CA ALA A 181 28.20 -7.17 9.44
C ALA A 181 27.61 -8.31 10.31
N PRO A 182 26.83 -9.25 9.75
CA PRO A 182 26.30 -10.36 10.53
C PRO A 182 27.48 -11.23 11.01
N SER A 183 27.96 -10.99 12.23
CA SER A 183 29.07 -11.73 12.82
C SER A 183 28.66 -12.55 14.06
N SER A 184 27.36 -12.65 14.36
CA SER A 184 26.89 -13.42 15.52
C SER A 184 25.92 -14.53 15.11
N ALA A 185 26.13 -15.72 15.68
CA ALA A 185 25.23 -16.87 15.57
C ALA A 185 23.83 -16.65 16.20
N LYS A 186 23.60 -15.50 16.86
CA LYS A 186 22.32 -15.14 17.47
C LYS A 186 21.56 -14.14 16.58
N PRO A 187 20.23 -14.28 16.44
CA PRO A 187 19.41 -13.28 15.76
C PRO A 187 19.57 -11.92 16.43
N SER A 188 19.64 -10.87 15.62
CA SER A 188 19.55 -9.50 16.12
C SER A 188 18.21 -9.26 16.81
N ALA A 189 18.13 -8.25 17.69
CA ALA A 189 16.87 -7.87 18.35
C ALA A 189 15.74 -7.59 17.34
N ALA A 190 16.08 -7.05 16.16
CA ALA A 190 15.12 -6.80 15.10
C ALA A 190 14.62 -8.09 14.42
N GLU A 191 15.48 -9.08 14.22
CA GLU A 191 15.07 -10.39 13.67
C GLU A 191 14.19 -11.17 14.66
N ALA A 192 14.58 -11.21 15.94
CA ALA A 192 13.77 -11.83 17.00
C ALA A 192 12.39 -11.17 17.14
N PHE A 193 12.34 -9.82 17.10
CA PHE A 193 11.08 -9.09 17.11
C PHE A 193 10.23 -9.38 15.86
N GLN A 194 10.85 -9.39 14.67
CA GLN A 194 10.13 -9.70 13.43
C GLN A 194 9.53 -11.11 13.46
N ALA A 195 10.24 -12.11 13.99
CA ALA A 195 9.70 -13.46 14.20
C ALA A 195 8.50 -13.45 15.16
N THR A 196 8.65 -12.80 16.32
CA THR A 196 7.56 -12.66 17.32
C THR A 196 6.31 -12.01 16.72
N MET A 197 6.49 -10.99 15.88
CA MET A 197 5.37 -10.32 15.21
C MET A 197 4.69 -11.23 14.18
N ARG A 198 5.44 -12.08 13.47
CA ARG A 198 4.86 -13.06 12.54
C ARG A 198 4.04 -14.09 13.28
N ASP A 199 4.54 -14.63 14.39
CA ASP A 199 3.79 -15.58 15.23
C ASP A 199 2.49 -14.95 15.74
N TYR A 200 2.57 -13.72 16.23
CA TYR A 200 1.40 -12.98 16.69
C TYR A 200 0.37 -12.76 15.57
N ILE A 201 0.80 -12.31 14.40
CA ILE A 201 -0.07 -12.07 13.23
C ILE A 201 -0.64 -13.40 12.69
N ALA A 202 0.12 -14.50 12.74
CA ALA A 202 -0.36 -15.82 12.40
C ALA A 202 -1.49 -16.27 13.34
N ALA A 203 -1.37 -16.01 14.64
CA ALA A 203 -2.40 -16.35 15.62
C ALA A 203 -3.63 -15.43 15.60
N ASN A 204 -3.52 -14.22 15.05
CA ASN A 204 -4.56 -13.18 15.10
C ASN A 204 -4.89 -12.65 13.69
N PRO A 205 -5.45 -13.46 12.78
CA PRO A 205 -5.81 -13.00 11.46
C PRO A 205 -6.95 -11.98 11.47
N ILE A 206 -6.98 -11.13 10.45
CA ILE A 206 -8.16 -10.33 10.11
C ILE A 206 -8.44 -10.39 8.61
N ASP A 207 -9.73 -10.50 8.27
CA ASP A 207 -10.22 -10.35 6.91
C ASP A 207 -10.83 -8.95 6.76
N VAL A 208 -10.40 -8.23 5.72
CA VAL A 208 -10.96 -6.93 5.35
C VAL A 208 -11.47 -6.97 3.93
N ILE A 209 -12.51 -6.21 3.67
CA ILE A 209 -13.07 -6.10 2.32
C ILE A 209 -12.57 -4.82 1.69
N VAL A 210 -12.12 -4.92 0.45
CA VAL A 210 -11.73 -3.80 -0.41
C VAL A 210 -12.69 -3.74 -1.59
N SER A 211 -13.29 -2.59 -1.79
CA SER A 211 -14.18 -2.26 -2.90
C SER A 211 -13.85 -0.88 -3.46
N ALA A 212 -14.54 -0.46 -4.52
CA ALA A 212 -14.34 0.89 -5.08
C ALA A 212 -14.53 2.01 -4.04
N ALA A 213 -15.43 1.84 -3.07
CA ALA A 213 -15.66 2.77 -1.97
C ALA A 213 -14.45 2.94 -1.05
N ASP A 214 -13.56 1.95 -1.00
CA ASP A 214 -12.34 1.97 -0.18
C ASP A 214 -11.13 2.55 -0.94
N LEU A 215 -11.31 2.91 -2.22
CA LEU A 215 -10.26 3.42 -3.08
C LEU A 215 -10.26 4.93 -3.19
N ALA A 216 -9.07 5.51 -3.23
CA ALA A 216 -8.87 6.92 -3.51
C ALA A 216 -7.62 7.16 -4.38
N PHE A 217 -7.70 8.14 -5.26
CA PHE A 217 -6.51 8.74 -5.85
C PHE A 217 -5.92 9.71 -4.83
N VAL A 218 -4.67 9.50 -4.44
CA VAL A 218 -3.96 10.38 -3.52
C VAL A 218 -2.91 11.16 -4.28
N ARG A 219 -3.05 12.48 -4.21
CA ARG A 219 -2.04 13.43 -4.65
C ARG A 219 -1.04 13.65 -3.54
N TYR A 220 0.25 13.61 -3.86
CA TYR A 220 1.33 13.81 -2.90
C TYR A 220 2.54 14.50 -3.53
N VAL A 221 3.39 15.08 -2.71
CA VAL A 221 4.73 15.57 -3.10
C VAL A 221 5.82 14.73 -2.44
N ASP A 222 5.59 14.32 -1.19
CA ASP A 222 6.45 13.41 -0.45
C ASP A 222 5.95 11.96 -0.61
N PRO A 223 6.79 11.01 -1.08
CA PRO A 223 6.42 9.60 -1.23
C PRO A 223 6.16 8.86 0.10
N ALA A 224 6.36 9.50 1.25
CA ALA A 224 5.82 9.01 2.52
C ALA A 224 4.31 9.22 2.65
N LEU A 225 3.70 10.05 1.79
CA LEU A 225 2.31 10.49 1.84
C LEU A 225 1.89 11.01 3.23
N PRO A 226 2.59 11.98 3.82
CA PRO A 226 2.15 12.58 5.08
C PRO A 226 0.77 13.22 4.88
N LEU A 227 -0.08 13.19 5.92
CA LEU A 227 -1.40 13.83 5.88
C LEU A 227 -1.29 15.31 5.50
N ASN A 228 -0.31 16.01 6.08
CA ASN A 228 0.05 17.35 5.65
C ASN A 228 0.85 17.29 4.35
N GLY A 229 0.25 17.72 3.24
CA GLY A 229 0.88 17.70 1.91
C GLY A 229 0.35 16.61 0.97
N SER A 230 -0.57 15.77 1.46
CA SER A 230 -1.32 14.82 0.63
C SER A 230 -2.80 15.21 0.55
N SER A 231 -3.47 14.84 -0.54
CA SER A 231 -4.91 15.06 -0.70
C SER A 231 -5.53 13.87 -1.42
N ALA A 232 -6.57 13.32 -0.83
CA ALA A 232 -7.27 12.16 -1.37
C ALA A 232 -8.56 12.54 -2.07
N TYR A 233 -8.84 11.83 -3.15
CA TYR A 233 -10.02 11.96 -4.00
C TYR A 233 -10.64 10.57 -4.11
N PRO A 234 -11.68 10.27 -3.31
CA PRO A 234 -12.38 8.98 -3.36
C PRO A 234 -12.81 8.67 -4.80
N VAL A 235 -12.68 7.42 -5.22
CA VAL A 235 -12.97 7.00 -6.60
C VAL A 235 -14.45 7.23 -6.97
N GLU A 236 -15.32 7.12 -5.98
CA GLU A 236 -16.77 7.36 -6.09
C GLU A 236 -17.17 8.83 -5.91
N GLU A 237 -16.21 9.73 -5.74
CA GLU A 237 -16.50 11.15 -5.59
C GLU A 237 -17.21 11.71 -6.84
N VAL A 238 -18.35 12.37 -6.62
CA VAL A 238 -19.09 13.08 -7.65
C VAL A 238 -18.23 14.19 -8.25
N GLY A 239 -18.11 14.22 -9.58
CA GLY A 239 -17.30 15.20 -10.30
C GLY A 239 -15.81 14.84 -10.42
N LEU A 240 -15.39 13.68 -9.92
CA LEU A 240 -14.07 13.13 -10.27
C LEU A 240 -14.13 12.58 -11.71
N ASP A 241 -13.29 13.12 -12.58
CA ASP A 241 -13.11 12.66 -13.96
C ASP A 241 -11.63 12.72 -14.37
N ALA A 242 -11.34 12.32 -15.61
CA ALA A 242 -9.97 12.30 -16.14
C ALA A 242 -9.33 13.70 -16.19
N GLN A 243 -10.12 14.74 -16.47
CA GLN A 243 -9.64 16.12 -16.52
C GLN A 243 -9.27 16.61 -15.11
N LYS A 244 -10.11 16.30 -14.12
CA LYS A 244 -9.83 16.59 -12.72
C LYS A 244 -8.57 15.86 -12.28
N LEU A 245 -8.42 14.56 -12.56
CA LEU A 245 -7.19 13.81 -12.26
C LEU A 245 -5.95 14.45 -12.91
N ALA A 246 -6.02 14.82 -14.20
CA ALA A 246 -4.92 15.50 -14.88
C ALA A 246 -4.53 16.82 -14.19
N SER A 247 -5.51 17.60 -13.73
CA SER A 247 -5.26 18.87 -13.04
C SER A 247 -4.53 18.72 -11.70
N LEU A 248 -4.60 17.54 -11.07
CA LEU A 248 -3.95 17.30 -9.76
C LEU A 248 -2.42 17.29 -9.86
N TYR A 249 -1.87 17.02 -11.04
CA TYR A 249 -0.43 17.06 -11.28
C TYR A 249 0.15 18.47 -11.36
N THR A 250 -0.70 19.48 -11.59
CA THR A 250 -0.30 20.88 -11.82
C THR A 250 -0.82 21.83 -10.74
N SER A 251 -1.88 21.47 -10.01
CA SER A 251 -2.40 22.27 -8.91
C SER A 251 -1.43 22.34 -7.73
N ARG A 252 -1.40 23.47 -7.02
CA ARG A 252 -0.65 23.62 -5.75
C ARG A 252 -1.38 22.87 -4.63
N ALA A 253 -0.63 22.32 -3.67
CA ALA A 253 -1.22 21.61 -2.53
C ALA A 253 -1.97 22.61 -1.64
N GLY A 254 -3.30 22.48 -1.50
CA GLY A 254 -4.09 23.39 -0.66
C GLY A 254 -5.61 23.43 -0.92
N GLU A 255 -6.12 22.85 -2.00
CA GLU A 255 -7.54 23.06 -2.40
C GLU A 255 -8.58 22.09 -1.81
N ARG A 256 -8.28 21.32 -0.75
CA ARG A 256 -9.36 20.69 0.05
C ARG A 256 -8.97 20.26 1.46
N ILE A 257 -9.71 20.78 2.44
CA ILE A 257 -9.68 20.42 3.87
C ILE A 257 -10.80 19.41 4.16
N ALA A 258 -10.50 18.51 5.11
CA ALA A 258 -11.34 17.59 5.85
C ALA A 258 -12.86 17.73 5.69
N ARG A 259 -13.53 16.61 5.37
CA ARG A 259 -14.93 16.40 5.75
C ARG A 259 -14.95 15.49 6.98
N GLY A 260 -15.15 16.09 8.15
CA GLY A 260 -15.75 15.36 9.27
C GLY A 260 -17.22 15.03 8.94
N PRO A 261 -17.80 14.00 9.59
CA PRO A 261 -19.16 13.57 9.31
C PRO A 261 -20.16 14.69 9.64
N GLN A 262 -21.02 15.00 8.67
CA GLN A 262 -22.27 15.69 8.95
C GLN A 262 -23.21 14.67 9.60
N ASN A 263 -23.40 14.80 10.92
CA ASN A 263 -24.47 14.11 11.61
C ASN A 263 -25.81 14.65 11.08
N ILE A 264 -26.68 13.73 10.69
CA ILE A 264 -28.13 13.91 10.59
C ILE A 264 -28.68 13.77 12.02
#